data_AF-A0A3D5Z8G5-F1
#
_entry.id   AF-A0A3D5Z8G5-F1
#
_cell.length_a   1.000
_cell.length_b   1.000
_cell.length_c   1.000
_cell.angle_alpha   90.00
_cell.angle_beta   90.00
_cell.angle_gamma   90.00
#
_symmetry.space_group_name_H-M   'P 1'
#
loop_
_entity.id
_entity.type
_entity.pdbx_description
1 polymer ?
#
loop_
_entity_poly.entity_id
_entity_poly.type
_entity_poly.pdbx_seq_one_letter_code
_entity_poly.pdbx_strand_id
1 'polypeptide(L)'
;MKESYWGYGLILLGILVIGVMLLVNSSTTGTTQDYYMLKEVTQASMIDAVDYSYYRLYGDIRISKQKFIENFIRRFSENTNISKNYDVNFYDIYEVPPKVSVRVTSASNSFNVGQESDTSLDLVNEIDAILEYGVPGTSGDSNKIDVDKYVKSCYIEVMPAFGEYLQELYDGDQRSWLSSNYPTLFKWVQSGANNSTLKTAFNNQFPNLNSMNSDDMKKDPLLKEAMSRKGICLTNDSTCTW
;
A
#
# COMPACT_ATOMS: atom_id res chain seq x y z
N MET A 1 -39.05 41.94 50.40
CA MET A 1 -37.63 41.87 49.94
C MET A 1 -37.05 40.45 49.93
N LYS A 2 -37.87 39.38 49.95
CA LYS A 2 -37.37 37.98 49.87
C LYS A 2 -37.34 37.42 48.43
N GLU A 3 -38.23 37.89 47.56
CA GLU A 3 -38.32 37.44 46.17
C GLU A 3 -37.15 37.87 45.27
N SER A 4 -36.39 38.92 45.64
CA SER A 4 -35.22 39.38 44.87
C SER A 4 -34.01 38.45 44.95
N TYR A 5 -33.92 37.60 45.98
CA TYR A 5 -32.83 36.62 46.10
C TYR A 5 -32.91 35.53 45.04
N TRP A 6 -34.13 35.22 44.58
CA TRP A 6 -34.36 34.25 43.53
C TRP A 6 -33.84 34.74 42.17
N GLY A 7 -34.02 36.04 41.89
CA GLY A 7 -33.48 36.68 40.69
C GLY A 7 -31.95 36.73 40.67
N TYR A 8 -31.32 37.03 41.82
CA TYR A 8 -29.86 36.99 41.94
C TYR A 8 -29.31 35.57 41.75
N GLY A 9 -29.98 34.56 42.31
CA GLY A 9 -29.63 33.15 42.09
C GLY A 9 -29.69 32.74 40.62
N LEU A 10 -30.69 33.23 39.89
CA LEU A 10 -30.86 32.92 38.46
C LEU A 10 -29.77 33.59 37.60
N ILE A 11 -29.39 34.83 37.91
CA ILE A 11 -28.29 35.54 37.23
C ILE A 11 -26.94 34.84 37.49
N LEU A 12 -26.68 34.44 38.74
CA LEU A 12 -25.43 33.77 39.12
C LEU A 12 -25.34 32.38 38.45
N LEU A 13 -26.45 31.65 38.38
CA LEU A 13 -26.52 30.38 37.64
C LEU A 13 -26.28 30.59 36.13
N GLY A 14 -26.80 31.67 35.54
CA GLY A 14 -26.55 32.01 34.14
C GLY A 14 -25.07 32.25 33.83
N ILE A 15 -24.36 32.99 34.68
CA ILE A 15 -22.90 33.22 34.55
C ILE A 15 -22.14 31.89 34.72
N LEU A 16 -22.57 31.04 35.65
CA LEU A 16 -21.97 29.72 35.86
C LEU A 16 -22.13 28.83 34.63
N VAL A 17 -23.32 28.79 34.01
CA VAL A 17 -23.56 28.00 32.80
C VAL A 17 -22.69 28.47 31.64
N ILE A 18 -22.52 29.79 31.45
CA ILE A 18 -21.63 30.34 30.42
C ILE A 18 -20.17 29.94 30.69
N GLY A 19 -19.72 30.03 31.95
CA GLY A 19 -18.36 29.63 32.34
C GLY A 19 -18.07 28.15 32.08
N VAL A 20 -19.01 27.26 32.44
CA VAL A 20 -18.91 25.83 32.15
C VAL A 20 -18.90 25.56 30.64
N MET A 21 -19.75 26.26 29.87
CA MET A 21 -19.82 26.06 28.43
C MET A 21 -18.53 26.48 27.71
N LEU A 22 -17.87 27.55 28.16
CA LEU A 22 -16.57 27.98 27.63
C LEU A 22 -15.47 26.93 27.89
N LEU A 23 -15.46 26.33 29.08
CA LEU A 23 -14.51 25.28 29.44
C LEU A 23 -14.72 24.03 28.58
N VAL A 24 -15.96 23.54 28.50
CA VAL A 24 -16.32 22.36 27.68
C VAL A 24 -15.99 22.59 26.20
N ASN A 25 -16.29 23.78 25.67
CA ASN A 25 -15.97 24.11 24.28
C ASN A 25 -14.45 24.06 24.04
N SER A 26 -13.65 24.65 24.92
CA SER A 26 -12.18 24.68 24.75
C SER A 26 -11.54 23.29 24.84
N SER A 27 -12.04 22.42 25.71
CA SER A 27 -11.53 21.05 25.87
C SER A 27 -11.97 20.13 24.73
N THR A 28 -13.23 20.24 24.28
CA THR A 28 -13.80 19.31 23.29
C THR A 28 -13.37 19.64 21.86
N THR A 29 -13.24 20.93 21.53
CA THR A 29 -12.81 21.35 20.18
C THR A 29 -11.33 21.03 19.92
N GLY A 30 -10.47 21.19 20.94
CA GLY A 30 -9.05 20.83 20.84
C GLY A 30 -8.82 19.33 20.66
N THR A 31 -9.47 18.49 21.46
CA THR A 31 -9.30 17.03 21.40
C THR A 31 -9.75 16.44 20.07
N THR A 32 -10.89 16.91 19.54
CA THR A 32 -11.44 16.40 18.27
C THR A 32 -10.54 16.72 17.08
N GLN A 33 -10.05 17.97 16.97
CA GLN A 33 -9.13 18.35 15.91
C GLN A 33 -7.81 17.56 15.97
N ASP A 34 -7.19 17.48 17.15
CA ASP A 34 -5.92 16.77 17.34
C ASP A 34 -6.08 15.26 17.07
N TYR A 35 -7.24 14.67 17.39
CA TYR A 35 -7.55 13.27 17.09
C TYR A 35 -7.64 12.98 15.59
N TYR A 36 -8.36 13.81 14.82
CA TYR A 36 -8.46 13.61 13.36
C TYR A 36 -7.11 13.79 12.66
N MET A 37 -6.35 14.80 13.09
CA MET A 37 -4.99 15.01 12.61
C MET A 37 -4.10 13.80 12.91
N LEU A 38 -4.12 13.29 14.15
CA LEU A 38 -3.36 12.11 14.55
C LEU A 38 -3.73 10.89 13.70
N LYS A 39 -5.02 10.71 13.40
CA LYS A 39 -5.52 9.61 12.56
C LYS A 39 -4.96 9.68 11.15
N GLU A 40 -5.08 10.84 10.49
CA GLU A 40 -4.63 11.04 9.11
C GLU A 40 -3.11 10.90 8.98
N VAL A 41 -2.37 11.50 9.91
CA VAL A 41 -0.91 11.38 9.97
C VAL A 41 -0.49 9.93 10.18
N THR A 42 -1.12 9.20 11.10
CA THR A 42 -0.81 7.79 11.37
C THR A 42 -1.07 6.95 10.11
N GLN A 43 -2.25 7.08 9.49
CA GLN A 43 -2.60 6.32 8.30
C GLN A 43 -1.64 6.59 7.14
N ALA A 44 -1.32 7.86 6.86
CA ALA A 44 -0.43 8.20 5.77
C ALA A 44 1.02 7.75 6.03
N SER A 45 1.48 7.84 7.28
CA SER A 45 2.82 7.39 7.68
C SER A 45 2.97 5.87 7.61
N MET A 46 1.89 5.12 7.92
CA MET A 46 1.88 3.67 7.78
C MET A 46 1.99 3.24 6.31
N ILE A 47 1.27 3.91 5.40
CA ILE A 47 1.34 3.62 3.96
C ILE A 47 2.77 3.87 3.42
N ASP A 48 3.40 4.98 3.79
CA ASP A 48 4.75 5.31 3.35
C ASP A 48 5.83 4.39 3.98
N ALA A 49 5.52 3.74 5.09
CA ALA A 49 6.42 2.82 5.79
C ALA A 49 6.38 1.39 5.25
N VAL A 50 5.49 1.08 4.29
CA VAL A 50 5.36 -0.25 3.69
C VAL A 50 6.61 -0.62 2.88
N ASP A 51 7.13 -1.81 3.13
CA ASP A 51 8.22 -2.37 2.34
C ASP A 51 7.69 -3.08 1.09
N TYR A 52 7.67 -2.34 -0.04
CA TYR A 52 7.28 -2.88 -1.33
C TYR A 52 8.24 -3.96 -1.86
N SER A 53 9.51 -3.99 -1.42
CA SER A 53 10.46 -5.01 -1.85
C SER A 53 10.16 -6.35 -1.16
N TYR A 54 9.85 -6.30 0.14
CA TYR A 54 9.40 -7.46 0.90
C TYR A 54 8.08 -8.02 0.37
N TYR A 55 7.12 -7.14 0.07
CA TYR A 55 5.83 -7.51 -0.51
C TYR A 55 5.97 -8.26 -1.84
N ARG A 56 6.91 -7.86 -2.70
CA ARG A 56 7.15 -8.52 -4.00
C ARG A 56 7.77 -9.91 -3.88
N LEU A 57 8.54 -10.17 -2.83
CA LEU A 57 9.26 -11.44 -2.64
C LEU A 57 8.44 -12.47 -1.88
N TYR A 58 7.71 -12.04 -0.85
CA TYR A 58 7.02 -12.94 0.09
C TYR A 58 5.50 -12.86 -0.01
N GLY A 59 4.93 -11.86 -0.69
CA GLY A 59 3.48 -11.65 -0.79
C GLY A 59 2.81 -11.11 0.49
N ASP A 60 3.56 -11.02 1.59
CA ASP A 60 3.10 -10.49 2.87
C ASP A 60 3.47 -9.01 3.04
N ILE A 61 2.63 -8.28 3.77
CA ILE A 61 2.92 -6.88 4.09
C ILE A 61 3.72 -6.76 5.36
N ARG A 62 4.77 -5.95 5.25
CA ARG A 62 5.63 -5.54 6.34
C ARG A 62 5.79 -4.03 6.33
N ILE A 63 5.75 -3.41 7.51
CA ILE A 63 6.15 -2.01 7.69
C ILE A 63 7.55 -1.96 8.31
N SER A 64 8.34 -0.95 7.94
CA SER A 64 9.61 -0.67 8.62
C SER A 64 9.39 0.30 9.77
N LYS A 65 9.74 -0.11 10.99
CA LYS A 65 9.57 0.72 12.19
C LYS A 65 10.26 2.08 12.10
N GLN A 66 11.47 2.13 11.56
CA GLN A 66 12.25 3.36 11.44
C GLN A 66 11.62 4.34 10.45
N LYS A 67 11.22 3.86 9.27
CA LYS A 67 10.53 4.68 8.26
C LYS A 67 9.19 5.20 8.77
N PHE A 68 8.46 4.38 9.53
CA PHE A 68 7.21 4.82 10.16
C PHE A 68 7.46 6.00 11.11
N ILE A 69 8.40 5.88 12.05
CA ILE A 69 8.69 6.93 13.03
C ILE A 69 9.14 8.22 12.34
N GLU A 70 10.03 8.12 11.35
CA GLU A 70 10.51 9.28 10.59
C GLU A 70 9.39 10.01 9.86
N ASN A 71 8.60 9.26 9.07
CA ASN A 71 7.49 9.83 8.32
C ASN A 71 6.40 10.38 9.23
N PHE A 72 6.14 9.71 10.36
CA PHE A 72 5.18 10.16 11.36
C PHE A 72 5.61 11.48 11.97
N ILE A 73 6.83 11.59 12.49
CA ILE A 73 7.30 12.83 13.12
C ILE A 73 7.30 13.97 12.12
N ARG A 74 7.75 13.73 10.88
CA ARG A 74 7.70 14.75 9.81
C ARG A 74 6.27 15.24 9.56
N ARG A 75 5.35 14.32 9.21
CA ARG A 75 3.95 14.66 8.89
C ARG A 75 3.22 15.26 10.10
N PHE A 76 3.50 14.78 11.31
CA PHE A 76 2.93 15.32 12.55
C PHE A 76 3.39 16.77 12.74
N SER A 77 4.69 17.03 12.64
CA SER A 77 5.24 18.39 12.80
C SER A 77 4.70 19.39 11.77
N GLU A 78 4.44 18.96 10.53
CA GLU A 78 3.87 19.81 9.47
C GLU A 78 2.39 20.17 9.71
N ASN A 79 1.63 19.33 10.41
CA ASN A 79 0.20 19.53 10.65
C ASN A 79 -0.12 20.10 12.04
N THR A 80 0.82 20.02 12.99
CA THR A 80 0.64 20.52 14.36
C THR A 80 0.66 22.05 14.46
N ASN A 81 -0.03 22.58 15.46
CA ASN A 81 0.04 24.00 15.77
C ASN A 81 1.35 24.34 16.50
N ILE A 82 2.18 25.21 15.91
CA ILE A 82 3.47 25.68 16.45
C ILE A 82 3.33 26.30 17.87
N SER A 83 2.14 26.79 18.23
CA SER A 83 1.89 27.43 19.53
C SER A 83 1.64 26.46 20.68
N LYS A 84 1.61 25.14 20.45
CA LYS A 84 1.34 24.13 21.47
C LYS A 84 2.51 23.15 21.59
N ASN A 85 2.76 22.71 22.82
CA ASN A 85 3.70 21.63 23.09
C ASN A 85 2.96 20.29 22.97
N TYR A 86 3.51 19.39 22.16
CA TYR A 86 3.00 18.04 21.96
C TYR A 86 4.04 17.03 22.45
N ASP A 87 3.62 16.09 23.29
CA ASP A 87 4.42 14.92 23.67
C ASP A 87 3.93 13.69 22.88
N VAL A 88 4.83 13.07 22.12
CA VAL A 88 4.53 11.96 21.20
C VAL A 88 5.21 10.69 21.73
N ASN A 89 4.40 9.71 22.10
CA ASN A 89 4.85 8.43 22.62
C ASN A 89 4.39 7.29 21.72
N PHE A 90 5.34 6.45 21.30
CA PHE A 90 5.08 5.24 20.52
C PHE A 90 5.05 4.03 21.48
N TYR A 91 3.89 3.41 21.65
CA TYR A 91 3.75 2.29 22.60
C TYR A 91 4.15 0.96 21.99
N ASP A 92 3.67 0.69 20.78
CA ASP A 92 3.89 -0.57 20.10
C ASP A 92 4.00 -0.32 18.61
N ILE A 93 5.07 -0.85 17.99
CA ILE A 93 5.26 -0.81 16.54
C ILE A 93 5.75 -2.20 16.16
N TYR A 94 4.85 -2.95 15.54
CA TYR A 94 5.09 -4.30 15.09
C TYR A 94 5.14 -4.33 13.57
N GLU A 95 6.16 -5.00 13.02
CA GLU A 95 6.40 -4.99 11.58
C GLU A 95 5.55 -6.04 10.83
N VAL A 96 5.32 -7.21 11.45
CA VAL A 96 4.56 -8.34 10.87
C VAL A 96 3.82 -9.11 11.97
N PRO A 97 2.49 -8.98 12.13
CA PRO A 97 1.58 -8.15 11.36
C PRO A 97 1.80 -6.65 11.61
N PRO A 98 1.55 -5.79 10.61
CA PRO A 98 1.78 -4.35 10.73
C PRO A 98 0.77 -3.70 11.69
N LYS A 99 1.21 -3.41 12.92
CA LYS A 99 0.44 -2.73 13.98
C LYS A 99 1.24 -1.54 14.50
N VAL A 100 0.55 -0.44 14.75
CA VAL A 100 1.11 0.76 15.37
C VAL A 100 0.15 1.27 16.43
N SER A 101 0.70 1.67 17.57
CA SER A 101 0.01 2.40 18.63
C SER A 101 0.75 3.70 18.94
N VAL A 102 0.06 4.84 18.77
CA VAL A 102 0.63 6.17 19.01
C VAL A 102 -0.26 6.93 19.99
N ARG A 103 0.37 7.53 20.99
CA ARG A 103 -0.26 8.49 21.89
C ARG A 103 0.37 9.86 21.74
N VAL A 104 -0.50 10.85 21.64
CA VAL A 104 -0.13 12.27 21.65
C VAL A 104 -0.81 12.92 22.84
N THR A 105 -0.01 13.61 23.64
CA THR A 105 -0.46 14.36 24.81
C THR A 105 -0.23 15.85 24.53
N SER A 106 -1.24 16.69 24.70
CA SER A 106 -1.20 18.14 24.44
C SER A 106 -1.89 18.92 25.57
N ALA A 107 -1.42 20.13 25.86
CA ALA A 107 -2.10 21.00 26.82
C ALA A 107 -3.30 21.73 26.19
N SER A 108 -4.39 21.88 26.95
CA SER A 108 -5.53 22.70 26.56
C SER A 108 -5.12 24.17 26.50
N ASN A 109 -5.93 24.99 25.83
CA ASN A 109 -5.79 26.44 25.97
C ASN A 109 -5.93 26.79 27.46
N SER A 110 -5.08 27.69 27.95
CA SER A 110 -5.09 28.20 29.33
C SER A 110 -6.42 28.92 29.58
N PHE A 111 -7.11 28.57 30.67
CA PHE A 111 -8.29 29.28 31.13
C PHE A 111 -8.06 29.80 32.55
N ASN A 112 -8.57 31.00 32.82
CA ASN A 112 -8.46 31.63 34.13
C ASN A 112 -9.69 31.28 34.96
N VAL A 113 -9.51 30.56 36.08
CA VAL A 113 -10.57 30.29 37.06
C VAL A 113 -10.25 31.04 38.35
N GLY A 114 -10.95 32.13 38.61
CA GLY A 114 -10.77 32.91 39.84
C GLY A 114 -9.41 33.63 39.89
N GLN A 115 -8.64 33.42 40.98
CA GLN A 115 -7.32 34.03 41.17
C GLN A 115 -6.16 33.11 40.74
N GLU A 116 -6.43 31.90 40.26
CA GLU A 116 -5.38 31.04 39.70
C GLU A 116 -5.28 31.27 38.20
N SER A 117 -4.13 31.83 37.79
CA SER A 117 -3.74 32.03 36.39
C SER A 117 -3.13 30.74 35.84
N ASP A 118 -3.40 30.43 34.56
CA ASP A 118 -2.83 29.30 33.81
C ASP A 118 -3.19 27.88 34.26
N THR A 119 -4.46 27.62 34.58
CA THR A 119 -4.94 26.23 34.63
C THR A 119 -5.17 25.70 33.21
N SER A 120 -4.40 24.69 32.80
CA SER A 120 -4.57 23.95 31.53
C SER A 120 -4.92 22.49 31.82
N LEU A 121 -5.81 21.90 31.04
CA LEU A 121 -6.12 20.47 31.08
C LEU A 121 -5.14 19.71 30.18
N ASP A 122 -4.78 18.50 30.59
CA ASP A 122 -4.02 17.59 29.75
C ASP A 122 -4.95 16.83 28.79
N LEU A 123 -4.74 16.97 27.50
CA LEU A 123 -5.48 16.28 26.44
C LEU A 123 -4.66 15.08 26.00
N VAL A 124 -5.21 13.87 26.16
CA VAL A 124 -4.57 12.63 25.72
C VAL A 124 -5.38 12.04 24.58
N ASN A 125 -4.74 11.91 23.42
CA ASN A 125 -5.30 11.23 22.25
C ASN A 125 -4.44 10.01 21.93
N GLU A 126 -5.08 8.86 21.79
CA GLU A 126 -4.44 7.58 21.48
C GLU A 126 -5.11 6.94 20.26
N ILE A 127 -4.29 6.40 19.36
CA ILE A 127 -4.74 5.70 18.17
C ILE A 127 -3.96 4.41 17.99
N ASP A 128 -4.72 3.32 17.88
CA ASP A 128 -4.24 2.04 17.40
C ASP A 128 -4.64 1.86 15.93
N ALA A 129 -3.67 1.49 15.11
CA ALA A 129 -3.86 1.28 13.69
C ALA A 129 -3.22 -0.05 13.26
N ILE A 130 -3.96 -0.80 12.44
CA ILE A 130 -3.51 -2.04 11.81
C ILE A 130 -3.61 -1.83 10.31
N LEU A 131 -2.57 -2.24 9.59
CA LEU A 131 -2.57 -2.14 8.14
C LEU A 131 -3.05 -3.46 7.53
N GLU A 132 -4.25 -3.43 6.98
CA GLU A 132 -4.85 -4.57 6.29
C GLU A 132 -4.69 -4.43 4.77
N TYR A 133 -4.52 -5.57 4.09
CA TYR A 133 -4.54 -5.65 2.64
C TYR A 133 -5.59 -6.64 2.18
N GLY A 134 -6.37 -6.22 1.19
CA GLY A 134 -7.51 -6.99 0.70
C GLY A 134 -8.59 -6.11 0.09
N VAL A 135 -9.65 -6.72 -0.40
CA VAL A 135 -10.83 -6.00 -0.91
C VAL A 135 -11.60 -5.44 0.30
N PRO A 136 -12.04 -4.16 0.28
CA PRO A 136 -12.84 -3.60 1.38
C PRO A 136 -14.11 -4.42 1.59
N GLY A 137 -14.35 -4.91 2.81
CA GLY A 137 -15.56 -5.65 3.18
C GLY A 137 -15.47 -7.18 3.08
N THR A 138 -14.33 -7.75 2.66
CA THR A 138 -14.02 -9.16 2.90
C THR A 138 -13.11 -9.24 4.11
N SER A 139 -13.68 -9.49 5.29
CA SER A 139 -12.91 -9.91 6.47
C SER A 139 -12.02 -11.07 6.03
N GLY A 140 -10.73 -10.99 6.33
CA GLY A 140 -9.73 -11.97 5.92
C GLY A 140 -10.02 -13.35 6.50
N ASP A 141 -10.88 -14.12 5.85
CA ASP A 141 -10.89 -15.57 5.95
C ASP A 141 -9.59 -16.06 5.33
N SER A 142 -8.59 -16.20 6.20
CA SER A 142 -7.22 -16.63 5.91
C SER A 142 -7.13 -18.08 5.38
N ASN A 143 -8.25 -18.65 4.93
CA ASN A 143 -8.38 -20.04 4.52
C ASN A 143 -9.12 -20.24 3.19
N LYS A 144 -9.40 -19.16 2.45
CA LYS A 144 -9.69 -19.28 1.02
C LYS A 144 -8.65 -18.49 0.26
N ILE A 145 -7.59 -19.20 -0.10
CA ILE A 145 -6.80 -18.82 -1.27
C ILE A 145 -7.77 -18.86 -2.44
N ASP A 146 -8.38 -17.72 -2.77
CA ASP A 146 -9.01 -17.51 -4.06
C ASP A 146 -7.88 -17.48 -5.09
N VAL A 147 -7.48 -18.68 -5.51
CA VAL A 147 -6.42 -18.94 -6.51
C VAL A 147 -6.71 -18.20 -7.83
N ASP A 148 -7.95 -17.77 -8.07
CA ASP A 148 -8.39 -17.12 -9.29
C ASP A 148 -8.11 -15.61 -9.40
N LYS A 149 -7.61 -14.94 -8.35
CA LYS A 149 -7.47 -13.46 -8.36
C LYS A 149 -6.05 -12.91 -8.17
N TYR A 150 -5.06 -13.76 -7.99
CA TYR A 150 -3.69 -13.38 -8.30
C TYR A 150 -3.47 -13.68 -9.78
N VAL A 151 -3.44 -12.65 -10.63
CA VAL A 151 -2.79 -12.78 -11.94
C VAL A 151 -1.31 -13.00 -11.65
N LYS A 152 -0.93 -14.26 -11.43
CA LYS A 152 0.45 -14.70 -11.30
C LYS A 152 1.16 -14.24 -12.57
N SER A 153 1.93 -13.17 -12.45
CA SER A 153 2.68 -12.63 -13.58
C SER A 153 3.95 -13.48 -13.75
N CYS A 154 3.83 -14.67 -14.35
CA CYS A 154 5.01 -15.38 -14.83
C CYS A 154 5.54 -14.57 -16.04
N TYR A 155 6.76 -14.05 -15.99
CA TYR A 155 7.36 -13.44 -17.18
C TYR A 155 8.06 -14.51 -18.01
N ILE A 156 7.99 -14.35 -19.33
CA ILE A 156 8.60 -15.26 -20.29
C ILE A 156 9.99 -14.75 -20.65
N GLU A 157 10.98 -15.61 -20.45
CA GLU A 157 12.33 -15.42 -20.93
C GLU A 157 12.57 -16.31 -22.16
N VAL A 158 12.88 -15.65 -23.28
CA VAL A 158 13.22 -16.33 -24.54
C VAL A 158 14.71 -16.63 -24.51
N MET A 159 15.06 -17.91 -24.49
CA MET A 159 16.45 -18.35 -24.49
C MET A 159 17.05 -18.35 -25.90
N PRO A 160 18.39 -18.24 -26.02
CA PRO A 160 19.11 -18.37 -27.30
C PRO A 160 18.74 -19.62 -28.10
N ALA A 161 18.47 -20.74 -27.41
CA ALA A 161 18.05 -22.01 -28.00
C ALA A 161 16.76 -21.90 -28.85
N PHE A 162 15.86 -20.98 -28.50
CA PHE A 162 14.67 -20.71 -29.32
C PHE A 162 15.03 -20.03 -30.64
N GLY A 163 16.04 -19.14 -30.63
CA GLY A 163 16.55 -18.50 -31.84
C GLY A 163 17.16 -19.51 -32.82
N GLU A 164 17.93 -20.47 -32.30
CA GLU A 164 18.50 -21.57 -33.10
C GLU A 164 17.41 -22.44 -33.74
N TYR A 165 16.35 -22.76 -32.98
CA TYR A 165 15.20 -23.50 -33.50
C TYR A 165 14.48 -22.73 -34.63
N LEU A 166 14.28 -21.42 -34.46
CA LEU A 166 13.69 -20.60 -35.54
C LEU A 166 14.56 -20.57 -36.80
N GLN A 167 15.89 -20.63 -36.64
CA GLN A 167 16.82 -20.70 -37.75
C GLN A 167 16.77 -22.07 -38.44
N GLU A 168 16.67 -23.17 -37.69
CA GLU A 168 16.44 -24.52 -38.22
C GLU A 168 15.14 -24.58 -39.08
N LEU A 169 14.06 -23.95 -38.62
CA LEU A 169 12.81 -23.87 -39.37
C LEU A 169 12.93 -23.04 -40.66
N TYR A 170 13.77 -22.00 -40.64
CA TYR A 170 13.98 -21.13 -41.79
C TYR A 170 14.83 -21.80 -42.87
N ASP A 171 15.86 -22.55 -42.47
CA ASP A 171 16.77 -23.24 -43.38
C ASP A 171 16.20 -24.60 -43.87
N GLY A 172 15.17 -25.13 -43.20
CA GLY A 172 14.51 -26.38 -43.52
C GLY A 172 13.20 -26.28 -44.33
N ASP A 173 12.50 -27.42 -44.43
CA ASP A 173 11.27 -27.56 -45.23
C ASP A 173 10.08 -26.77 -44.68
N GLN A 174 10.14 -26.33 -43.41
CA GLN A 174 9.07 -25.61 -42.73
C GLN A 174 9.13 -24.08 -42.92
N ARG A 175 10.02 -23.58 -43.78
CA ARG A 175 10.19 -22.15 -44.06
C ARG A 175 8.90 -21.46 -44.52
N SER A 176 8.15 -22.12 -45.40
CA SER A 176 6.87 -21.58 -45.91
C SER A 176 5.82 -21.47 -44.80
N TRP A 177 5.75 -22.48 -43.93
CA TRP A 177 4.88 -22.50 -42.76
C TRP A 177 5.23 -21.39 -41.76
N LEU A 178 6.52 -21.16 -41.47
CA LEU A 178 6.97 -20.10 -40.58
C LEU A 178 6.60 -18.71 -41.13
N SER A 179 6.79 -18.50 -42.43
CA SER A 179 6.45 -17.23 -43.09
C SER A 179 4.94 -16.91 -43.08
N SER A 180 4.10 -17.95 -43.16
CA SER A 180 2.64 -17.81 -43.22
C SER A 180 2.01 -17.58 -41.85
N ASN A 181 2.54 -18.21 -40.80
CA ASN A 181 1.92 -18.20 -39.47
C ASN A 181 2.57 -17.19 -38.52
N TYR A 182 3.88 -16.92 -38.67
CA TYR A 182 4.64 -16.08 -37.75
C TYR A 182 5.52 -15.06 -38.50
N PRO A 183 4.90 -14.07 -39.18
CA PRO A 183 5.60 -13.17 -40.10
C PRO A 183 6.61 -12.25 -39.43
N THR A 184 6.40 -11.87 -38.15
CA THR A 184 7.35 -11.00 -37.44
C THR A 184 8.62 -11.75 -37.05
N LEU A 185 8.48 -13.01 -36.61
CA LEU A 185 9.60 -13.90 -36.32
C LEU A 185 10.34 -14.29 -37.61
N PHE A 186 9.63 -14.54 -38.70
CA PHE A 186 10.26 -14.82 -40.00
C PHE A 186 11.15 -13.66 -40.48
N LYS A 187 10.66 -12.41 -40.37
CA LYS A 187 11.46 -11.22 -40.70
C LYS A 187 12.69 -11.06 -39.81
N TRP A 188 12.57 -11.43 -38.52
CA TRP A 188 13.70 -11.42 -37.59
C TRP A 188 14.77 -12.44 -37.98
N VAL A 189 14.40 -13.66 -38.35
CA VAL A 189 15.38 -14.66 -38.83
C VAL A 189 16.04 -14.16 -40.13
N GLN A 190 15.25 -13.60 -41.06
CA GLN A 190 15.76 -13.06 -42.32
C GLN A 190 16.76 -11.90 -42.15
N SER A 191 16.67 -11.11 -41.07
CA SER A 191 17.53 -9.95 -40.84
C SER A 191 18.87 -10.27 -40.14
N GLY A 192 19.17 -11.55 -39.88
CA GLY A 192 20.45 -12.00 -39.31
C GLY A 192 20.42 -12.31 -37.81
N ALA A 193 19.29 -12.85 -37.31
CA ALA A 193 19.11 -13.54 -36.03
C ALA A 193 20.10 -13.15 -34.89
N ASN A 194 19.81 -12.06 -34.17
CA ASN A 194 20.58 -11.66 -32.99
C ASN A 194 19.76 -11.84 -31.70
N ASN A 195 20.34 -12.44 -30.66
CA ASN A 195 19.67 -12.73 -29.39
C ASN A 195 19.12 -11.47 -28.70
N SER A 196 19.77 -10.32 -28.87
CA SER A 196 19.33 -9.05 -28.27
C SER A 196 18.00 -8.53 -28.86
N THR A 197 17.70 -8.88 -30.11
CA THR A 197 16.48 -8.44 -30.82
C THR A 197 15.38 -9.50 -30.82
N LEU A 198 15.72 -10.75 -30.47
CA LEU A 198 14.79 -11.89 -30.40
C LEU A 198 13.63 -11.62 -29.44
N LYS A 199 13.94 -11.12 -28.23
CA LYS A 199 12.91 -10.83 -27.21
C LYS A 199 11.88 -9.81 -27.70
N THR A 200 12.33 -8.78 -28.39
CA THR A 200 11.46 -7.74 -28.96
C THR A 200 10.60 -8.30 -30.10
N ALA A 201 11.19 -9.09 -31.00
CA ALA A 201 10.44 -9.73 -32.08
C ALA A 201 9.38 -10.71 -31.54
N PHE A 202 9.73 -11.46 -30.50
CA PHE A 202 8.83 -12.41 -29.85
C PHE A 202 7.65 -11.71 -29.16
N ASN A 203 7.91 -10.67 -28.38
CA ASN A 203 6.85 -9.90 -27.72
C ASN A 203 5.91 -9.22 -28.73
N ASN A 204 6.43 -8.77 -29.87
CA ASN A 204 5.62 -8.21 -30.94
C ASN A 204 4.75 -9.27 -31.65
N GLN A 205 5.22 -10.52 -31.75
CA GLN A 205 4.45 -11.62 -32.33
C GLN A 205 3.31 -12.06 -31.41
N PHE A 206 3.51 -12.01 -30.10
CA PHE A 206 2.56 -12.47 -29.09
C PHE A 206 2.30 -11.39 -28.04
N PRO A 207 1.48 -10.37 -28.33
CA PRO A 207 1.26 -9.24 -27.43
C PRO A 207 0.53 -9.63 -26.13
N ASN A 208 -0.21 -10.74 -26.12
CA ASN A 208 -1.03 -11.19 -25.00
C ASN A 208 -0.34 -12.22 -24.09
N LEU A 209 0.96 -12.47 -24.26
CA LEU A 209 1.72 -13.46 -23.49
C LEU A 209 1.55 -13.34 -21.97
N ASN A 210 1.58 -12.10 -21.45
CA ASN A 210 1.46 -11.84 -20.01
C ASN A 210 0.07 -12.15 -19.42
N SER A 211 -0.91 -12.44 -20.28
CA SER A 211 -2.28 -12.79 -19.90
C SER A 211 -2.65 -14.25 -20.21
N MET A 212 -1.74 -15.01 -20.84
CA MET A 212 -1.99 -16.40 -21.23
C MET A 212 -1.61 -17.36 -20.10
N ASN A 213 -2.48 -18.34 -19.83
CA ASN A 213 -2.15 -19.48 -18.98
C ASN A 213 -1.33 -20.52 -19.77
N SER A 214 -0.63 -21.43 -19.08
CA SER A 214 0.15 -22.53 -19.64
C SER A 214 -0.63 -23.41 -20.62
N ASP A 215 -1.92 -23.64 -20.39
CA ASP A 215 -2.78 -24.42 -21.29
C ASP A 215 -3.11 -23.67 -22.58
N ASP A 216 -3.23 -22.34 -22.52
CA ASP A 216 -3.44 -21.52 -23.71
C ASP A 216 -2.16 -21.43 -24.54
N MET A 217 -1.00 -21.35 -23.89
CA MET A 217 0.29 -21.38 -24.58
C MET A 217 0.54 -22.71 -25.32
N LYS A 218 0.05 -23.84 -24.79
CA LYS A 218 0.18 -25.16 -25.45
C LYS A 218 -0.68 -25.30 -26.71
N LYS A 219 -1.65 -24.42 -26.94
CA LYS A 219 -2.48 -24.42 -28.17
C LYS A 219 -1.69 -23.92 -29.38
N ASP A 220 -0.74 -23.02 -29.17
CA ASP A 220 0.11 -22.50 -30.22
C ASP A 220 1.24 -23.49 -30.55
N PRO A 221 1.35 -23.97 -31.81
CA PRO A 221 2.35 -24.97 -32.19
C PRO A 221 3.79 -24.53 -31.92
N LEU A 222 4.10 -23.25 -32.18
CA LEU A 222 5.44 -22.70 -31.98
C LEU A 222 5.78 -22.55 -30.49
N LEU A 223 4.84 -22.07 -29.69
CA LEU A 223 5.01 -21.95 -28.24
C LEU A 223 5.15 -23.33 -27.61
N LYS A 224 4.34 -24.31 -28.03
CA LYS A 224 4.43 -25.70 -27.57
C LYS A 224 5.81 -26.30 -27.79
N GLU A 225 6.37 -26.15 -28.98
CA GLU A 225 7.70 -26.69 -29.29
C GLU A 225 8.82 -25.92 -28.56
N ALA A 226 8.69 -24.60 -28.46
CA ALA A 226 9.63 -23.77 -27.71
C ALA A 226 9.66 -24.11 -26.22
N MET A 227 8.50 -24.46 -25.64
CA MET A 227 8.39 -24.92 -24.25
C MET A 227 8.99 -26.32 -24.08
N SER A 228 8.76 -27.23 -25.03
CA SER A 228 9.33 -28.59 -25.04
C SER A 228 10.87 -28.59 -25.09
N ARG A 229 11.46 -27.72 -25.92
CA ARG A 229 12.92 -27.64 -26.13
C ARG A 229 13.66 -26.76 -25.11
N LYS A 230 12.99 -26.31 -24.04
CA LYS A 230 13.53 -25.33 -23.07
C LYS A 230 13.98 -24.00 -23.73
N GLY A 231 13.39 -23.64 -24.86
CA GLY A 231 13.63 -22.36 -25.52
C GLY A 231 12.93 -21.19 -24.83
N ILE A 232 11.97 -21.47 -23.96
CA ILE A 232 11.20 -20.49 -23.18
C ILE A 232 11.13 -20.94 -21.71
N CYS A 233 11.50 -20.06 -20.78
CA CYS A 233 11.32 -20.28 -19.35
C CYS A 233 10.37 -19.24 -18.74
N LEU A 234 9.54 -19.68 -17.79
CA LEU A 234 8.81 -18.80 -16.87
C LEU A 234 9.70 -18.62 -15.64
N THR A 235 10.09 -17.39 -15.31
CA THR A 235 10.92 -17.16 -14.12
C THR A 235 10.20 -16.26 -13.11
N ASN A 236 10.54 -16.46 -11.82
CA ASN A 236 10.02 -15.88 -10.56
C ASN A 236 8.90 -16.59 -9.78
N ASP A 237 8.64 -17.88 -9.98
CA ASP A 237 7.97 -18.70 -8.96
C ASP A 237 8.42 -20.15 -9.08
N SER A 238 8.81 -20.77 -7.97
CA SER A 238 9.06 -22.23 -7.87
C SER A 238 7.84 -23.08 -8.25
N THR A 239 6.67 -22.46 -8.43
CA THR A 239 5.43 -23.09 -8.90
C THR A 239 5.05 -22.77 -10.36
N CYS A 240 5.76 -21.88 -11.08
CA CYS A 240 5.67 -21.79 -12.55
C CYS A 240 6.50 -22.94 -13.16
N THR A 241 6.22 -24.19 -12.76
CA THR A 241 6.88 -25.40 -13.27
C THR A 241 6.02 -26.06 -14.32
N TRP A 242 6.66 -26.58 -15.38
CA TRP A 242 6.05 -27.50 -16.34
C TRP A 242 5.77 -28.86 -15.69
#